data_AF-A0A183CHW4-F1
#
_entry.id   AF-A0A183CHW4-F1
#
_cell.length_a   1.000
_cell.length_b   1.000
_cell.length_c   1.000
_cell.angle_alpha   90.00
_cell.angle_beta   90.00
_cell.angle_gamma   90.00
#
_symmetry.space_group_name_H-M   'P 1'
#
loop_
_entity.id
_entity.type
_entity.pdbx_description
1 polymer ?
#
loop_
_entity_poly.entity_id
_entity_poly.type
_entity_poly.pdbx_seq_one_letter_code
_entity_poly.pdbx_strand_id
1 'polypeptide(L)'
;MSAASIDGVLLLVVVVLLHTLALLGQKLESDRADLDTLKFVHALWRHGDRTPTKMIPSDQTNTLDKWTAKFDGLGQLTSDGAQQQFNLGRLAPK
;
A
#
# COMPACT_ATOMS: atom_id res chain seq x y z
N MET A 1 37.64 -29.90 -46.14
CA MET A 1 37.66 -28.93 -45.02
C MET A 1 38.53 -29.53 -43.92
N SER A 2 39.55 -28.83 -43.41
CA SER A 2 40.48 -29.42 -42.43
C SER A 2 39.84 -29.51 -41.05
N ALA A 3 40.25 -30.49 -40.24
CA ALA A 3 39.72 -30.69 -38.87
C ALA A 3 39.79 -29.41 -38.00
N ALA A 4 40.84 -28.61 -38.16
CA ALA A 4 41.02 -27.33 -37.47
C ALA A 4 39.91 -26.29 -37.78
N SER A 5 39.30 -26.35 -38.97
CA SER A 5 38.17 -25.49 -39.33
C SER A 5 36.87 -25.92 -38.67
N ILE A 6 36.72 -27.21 -38.34
CA ILE A 6 35.52 -27.76 -37.70
C ILE A 6 35.56 -27.47 -36.20
N ASP A 7 36.74 -27.60 -35.58
CA ASP A 7 36.95 -27.29 -34.15
C ASP A 7 36.70 -25.81 -33.83
N GLY A 8 37.14 -24.89 -34.71
CA GLY A 8 36.88 -23.46 -34.57
C GLY A 8 35.40 -23.09 -34.67
N VAL A 9 34.66 -23.75 -35.58
CA VAL A 9 33.20 -23.56 -35.71
C VAL A 9 32.46 -24.13 -34.50
N LEU A 10 32.87 -25.31 -34.01
CA LEU A 10 32.30 -25.93 -32.82
C LEU A 10 32.51 -25.04 -31.58
N LEU A 11 33.71 -24.50 -31.40
CA LEU A 11 34.01 -23.58 -30.31
C LEU A 11 33.15 -22.31 -30.38
N LEU A 12 32.99 -21.73 -31.59
CA LEU A 12 32.14 -20.56 -31.79
C LEU A 12 30.68 -20.85 -31.43
N VAL A 13 30.13 -22.00 -31.84
CA VAL A 13 28.76 -22.41 -31.52
C VAL A 13 28.56 -22.57 -30.01
N VAL A 14 29.51 -23.19 -29.31
CA VAL A 14 29.46 -23.35 -27.85
C VAL A 14 29.50 -21.99 -27.15
N VAL A 15 30.37 -21.08 -27.59
CA VAL A 15 30.45 -19.72 -27.04
C VAL A 15 29.14 -18.97 -27.24
N VAL A 16 28.54 -19.04 -28.42
CA VAL A 16 27.24 -18.40 -28.72
C VAL A 16 26.13 -18.99 -27.84
N LEU A 17 26.09 -20.32 -27.67
CA LEU A 17 25.12 -20.99 -26.79
C LEU A 17 25.26 -20.55 -25.32
N LEU A 18 26.48 -20.45 -24.81
CA LEU A 18 26.73 -20.00 -23.44
C LEU A 18 26.34 -18.53 -23.22
N HIS A 19 26.66 -17.66 -24.19
CA HIS A 19 26.30 -16.24 -24.11
C HIS A 19 24.78 -16.04 -24.22
N THR A 20 24.12 -16.76 -25.13
CA THR A 20 22.65 -16.68 -25.26
C THR A 20 21.94 -17.20 -24.01
N LEU A 21 22.44 -18.26 -23.39
CA LEU A 21 21.92 -18.77 -22.12
C LEU A 21 22.11 -17.77 -20.97
N ALA A 22 23.28 -17.12 -20.89
CA ALA A 22 23.56 -16.09 -19.89
C ALA A 22 22.66 -14.86 -20.06
N LEU A 23 22.47 -14.39 -21.30
CA LEU A 23 21.57 -13.28 -21.63
C LEU A 23 20.12 -13.60 -21.27
N LEU A 24 19.68 -14.84 -21.50
CA LEU A 24 18.34 -15.30 -21.11
C LEU A 24 18.17 -15.28 -19.58
N GLY A 25 19.18 -15.73 -18.84
CA GLY A 25 19.18 -15.68 -17.37
C GLY A 25 19.08 -14.25 -16.82
N GLN A 26 19.84 -13.31 -17.39
CA GLN A 26 19.76 -11.90 -16.97
C GLN A 26 18.41 -11.26 -17.29
N LYS A 27 17.81 -11.61 -18.44
CA LYS A 27 16.48 -11.12 -18.81
C LYS A 27 15.41 -11.60 -17.83
N LEU A 28 15.48 -12.87 -17.40
CA LEU A 28 14.53 -13.43 -16.44
C LEU A 28 14.61 -12.75 -15.07
N GLU A 29 15.81 -12.43 -14.58
CA GLU A 29 15.97 -11.67 -13.32
C GLU A 29 15.51 -10.22 -13.47
N SER A 30 15.77 -9.58 -14.61
CA SER A 30 15.31 -8.20 -14.87
C SER A 30 13.79 -8.08 -15.01
N ASP A 31 13.12 -9.10 -15.54
CA ASP A 31 11.66 -9.14 -15.71
C ASP A 31 10.94 -9.55 -14.40
N ARG A 32 11.69 -9.90 -13.35
CA ARG A 32 11.11 -10.29 -12.07
C ARG A 32 10.36 -9.11 -11.45
N ALA A 33 9.13 -9.39 -10.99
CA ALA A 33 8.34 -8.40 -10.28
C ALA A 33 9.04 -8.00 -8.96
N ASP A 34 9.18 -6.70 -8.75
CA ASP A 34 9.61 -6.10 -7.49
C ASP A 34 8.46 -6.18 -6.48
N LEU A 35 8.55 -7.16 -5.58
CA LEU A 35 7.55 -7.41 -4.53
C LEU A 35 7.91 -6.74 -3.20
N ASP A 36 9.11 -6.19 -3.08
CA ASP A 36 9.65 -5.66 -1.82
C ASP A 36 9.50 -4.14 -1.72
N THR A 37 9.23 -3.46 -2.85
CA THR A 37 9.08 -2.01 -2.87
C THR A 37 7.62 -1.58 -2.90
N LEU A 38 7.18 -0.91 -1.83
CA LEU A 38 5.89 -0.22 -1.81
C LEU A 38 5.89 0.95 -2.79
N LYS A 39 5.03 0.91 -3.82
CA LYS A 39 4.93 1.99 -4.83
C LYS A 39 3.87 3.03 -4.49
N PHE A 40 2.72 2.60 -3.98
CA PHE A 40 1.59 3.48 -3.66
C PHE A 40 0.67 2.84 -2.62
N VAL A 41 0.06 3.68 -1.76
CA VAL A 41 -0.99 3.28 -0.81
C VAL A 41 -2.24 4.10 -1.07
N HIS A 42 -3.38 3.44 -1.24
CA HIS A 42 -4.69 4.06 -1.20
C HIS A 42 -5.37 3.67 0.11
N ALA A 43 -5.74 4.64 0.93
CA ALA A 43 -6.49 4.40 2.16
C ALA A 43 -7.78 5.23 2.19
N LEU A 44 -8.88 4.61 2.62
CA LEU A 44 -10.17 5.26 2.84
C LEU A 44 -10.51 5.17 4.32
N TRP A 45 -10.76 6.33 4.93
CA TRP A 45 -11.08 6.41 6.35
C TRP A 45 -12.42 7.09 6.55
N ARG A 46 -13.20 6.55 7.49
CA ARG A 46 -14.30 7.30 8.08
C ARG A 46 -13.73 8.25 9.14
N HIS A 47 -14.45 9.34 9.41
CA HIS A 47 -14.19 10.20 10.56
C HIS A 47 -14.11 9.40 11.88
N GLY A 48 -13.34 9.90 12.86
CA GLY A 48 -13.38 9.39 14.24
C GLY A 48 -14.69 9.77 14.95
N ASP A 49 -14.84 9.38 16.21
CA ASP A 49 -16.08 9.59 16.95
C ASP A 49 -16.59 11.04 16.95
N ARG A 50 -17.87 11.21 16.62
CA ARG A 50 -18.59 12.48 16.58
C ARG A 50 -19.79 12.45 17.51
N THR A 51 -20.28 13.62 17.90
CA THR A 51 -21.61 13.74 18.52
C THR A 51 -22.70 13.37 17.51
N PRO A 52 -23.92 13.00 17.98
CA PRO A 52 -25.04 12.70 17.09
C PRO A 52 -25.29 13.83 16.11
N THR A 53 -25.70 13.53 14.89
CA THR A 53 -26.04 14.55 13.88
C THR A 53 -27.46 15.10 14.05
N LYS A 54 -28.32 14.35 14.75
CA LYS A 54 -29.69 14.72 15.13
C LYS A 54 -30.10 13.98 16.39
N MET A 55 -31.05 14.55 17.12
CA MET A 55 -31.65 13.89 18.29
C MET A 55 -32.63 12.81 17.84
N ILE A 56 -32.77 11.76 18.66
CA ILE A 56 -33.75 10.70 18.44
C ILE A 56 -35.05 11.12 19.15
N PRO A 57 -36.17 11.32 18.42
CA PRO A 57 -37.39 11.86 19.02
C PRO A 57 -37.97 11.04 20.19
N SER A 58 -37.77 9.71 20.17
CA SER A 58 -38.23 8.82 21.24
C SER A 58 -37.34 8.81 22.49
N ASP A 59 -36.12 9.34 22.41
CA ASP A 59 -35.20 9.40 23.54
C ASP A 59 -35.33 10.75 24.27
N GLN A 60 -36.30 10.83 25.17
CA GLN A 60 -36.56 12.04 25.95
C GLN A 60 -35.47 12.34 26.99
N THR A 61 -34.61 11.35 27.30
CA THR A 61 -33.56 11.50 28.31
C THR A 61 -32.28 12.10 27.75
N ASN A 62 -32.09 12.01 26.44
CA ASN A 62 -30.95 12.57 25.74
C ASN A 62 -31.35 13.91 25.11
N THR A 63 -30.90 15.01 25.69
CA THR A 63 -31.24 16.37 25.26
C THR A 63 -30.05 17.04 24.56
N LEU A 64 -30.33 18.05 23.73
CA LEU A 64 -29.32 18.79 22.98
C LEU A 64 -28.23 19.38 23.91
N ASP A 65 -28.63 19.88 25.08
CA ASP A 65 -27.73 20.52 26.03
C ASP A 65 -26.59 19.60 26.51
N LYS A 66 -26.81 18.28 26.54
CA LYS A 66 -25.78 17.30 26.88
C LYS A 66 -24.63 17.28 25.87
N TRP A 67 -24.92 17.61 24.62
CA TRP A 67 -23.93 17.65 23.54
C TRP A 67 -23.32 19.05 23.40
N THR A 68 -24.11 20.10 23.56
CA THR A 68 -23.62 21.49 23.47
C THR A 68 -22.64 21.85 24.58
N ALA A 69 -22.89 21.43 25.82
CA ALA A 69 -22.08 21.84 26.97
C ALA A 69 -20.62 21.35 26.92
N LYS A 70 -20.37 20.19 26.29
CA LYS A 70 -19.04 19.56 26.25
C LYS A 70 -18.41 19.55 24.86
N PHE A 71 -19.22 19.52 23.80
CA PHE A 71 -18.76 19.21 22.45
C PHE A 71 -19.19 20.25 21.41
N ASP A 72 -19.66 21.43 21.82
CA ASP A 72 -20.12 22.52 20.94
C ASP A 72 -21.26 22.14 19.98
N GLY A 73 -21.99 21.08 20.33
CA GLY A 73 -23.25 20.71 19.70
C GLY A 73 -23.20 19.42 18.89
N LEU A 74 -24.11 19.30 17.94
CA LEU A 74 -24.36 18.10 17.14
C LEU A 74 -23.41 17.98 15.95
N GLY A 75 -23.08 16.75 15.60
CA GLY A 75 -22.20 16.40 14.49
C GLY A 75 -20.77 16.87 14.65
N GLN A 76 -20.30 17.26 15.84
CA GLN A 76 -18.93 17.71 16.09
C GLN A 76 -17.98 16.54 16.31
N LEU A 77 -16.73 16.67 15.87
CA LEU A 77 -15.69 15.68 16.17
C LEU A 77 -15.29 15.81 17.64
N THR A 78 -15.26 14.68 18.34
CA THR A 78 -14.86 14.66 19.76
C THR A 78 -13.34 14.61 19.90
N SER A 79 -12.81 14.99 21.06
CA SER A 79 -11.37 14.86 21.36
C SER A 79 -10.91 13.41 21.25
N ASP A 80 -11.73 12.46 21.67
CA ASP A 80 -11.47 11.03 21.53
C ASP A 80 -11.43 10.62 20.05
N GLY A 81 -12.37 11.10 19.24
CA GLY A 81 -12.39 10.89 17.79
C GLY A 81 -11.16 11.47 17.08
N ALA A 82 -10.67 12.63 17.52
CA ALA A 82 -9.42 13.19 17.03
C ALA A 82 -8.21 12.32 17.43
N GLN A 83 -8.17 11.85 18.67
CA GLN A 83 -7.11 10.98 19.18
C GLN A 83 -7.07 9.64 18.43
N GLN A 84 -8.23 9.07 18.08
CA GLN A 84 -8.33 7.87 17.26
C GLN A 84 -7.66 8.05 15.90
N GLN A 85 -7.96 9.16 15.21
CA GLN A 85 -7.37 9.47 13.90
C GLN A 85 -5.87 9.74 14.01
N PHE A 86 -5.43 10.40 15.07
CA PHE A 86 -4.01 10.58 15.34
C PHE A 86 -3.28 9.25 15.56
N ASN A 87 -3.85 8.36 16.38
CA ASN A 87 -3.27 7.04 16.63
C ASN A 87 -3.23 6.20 15.36
N LEU A 88 -4.26 6.30 14.53
CA LEU A 88 -4.31 5.64 13.25
C LEU A 88 -3.18 6.12 12.31
N GLY A 89 -2.99 7.45 12.21
CA GLY A 89 -1.90 8.03 11.44
C GLY A 89 -0.51 7.64 11.96
N ARG A 90 -0.36 7.35 13.26
CA ARG A 90 0.89 6.84 13.83
C ARG A 90 1.21 5.39 13.43
N LEU A 91 0.18 4.61 13.09
CA LEU A 91 0.34 3.23 12.63
C LEU A 91 0.53 3.14 11.12
N ALA A 92 0.19 4.20 10.38
CA ALA A 92 0.32 4.22 8.93
C ALA A 92 1.80 4.10 8.51
N PRO A 93 2.10 3.34 7.43
CA PRO A 93 3.43 3.33 6.84
C PRO A 93 3.86 4.76 6.52
N LYS A 94 5.08 5.12 6.91
CA LYS A 94 5.69 6.40 6.54
C LYS A 94 6.43 6.30 5.22
#